data_AF-A0A968C0B2-F1
#
_entry.id   AF-A0A968C0B2-F1
#
_cell.length_a   1.000
_cell.length_b   1.000
_cell.length_c   1.000
_cell.angle_alpha   90.00
_cell.angle_beta   90.00
_cell.angle_gamma   90.00
#
_symmetry.space_group_name_H-M   'P 1'
#
loop_
_entity.id
_entity.type
_entity.pdbx_description
1 polymer ?
#
loop_
_entity_poly.entity_id
_entity_poly.type
_entity_poly.pdbx_seq_one_letter_code
_entity_poly.pdbx_strand_id
1 'polypeptide(L)'
;RFCAPLCKAIGQPEAATDPASLAGIEFIRWLQEHNLFLVPLDDRAEWFRFHHLFQQLLQGVVHEHVEPEQIRAAHGHASRWFSAKGLIEEALQHALAGGDVRVAVQLVEQHRYHLMNTEKWHRLERWLKLLPADAVAQSPLLTNTRAFLGLFSGQDREIAIGPQEAKRLVATRSPETATVQLVQAETAVSQGVLDIIAGQPASAVARAQRSLELLPAQALYIRSVAVAIVGVGLQMQGEFKQGLAVIRETFADPTWPAA
;
A
#
# COMPACT_ATOMS: atom_id res chain seq x y z
N ARG A 1 -16.96 -6.02 -9.11
CA ARG A 1 -18.06 -5.03 -8.98
C ARG A 1 -17.81 -3.90 -9.98
N PHE A 2 -18.85 -3.25 -10.47
CA PHE A 2 -18.72 -2.13 -11.42
C PHE A 2 -19.87 -1.13 -11.23
N CYS A 3 -19.70 0.07 -11.78
CA CYS A 3 -20.67 1.16 -11.74
C CYS A 3 -20.60 1.94 -13.05
N ALA A 4 -21.61 2.76 -13.33
CA ALA A 4 -21.68 3.54 -14.57
C ALA A 4 -20.42 4.40 -14.84
N PRO A 5 -19.85 5.14 -13.86
CA PRO A 5 -18.62 5.90 -14.09
C PRO A 5 -17.41 5.02 -14.43
N LEU A 6 -17.33 3.81 -13.89
CA LEU A 6 -16.26 2.86 -14.22
C LEU A 6 -16.43 2.30 -15.64
N CYS A 7 -17.66 1.93 -16.04
CA CYS A 7 -17.95 1.49 -17.41
C CYS A 7 -17.50 2.53 -18.44
N LYS A 8 -17.81 3.82 -18.19
CA LYS A 8 -17.34 4.93 -19.03
C LYS A 8 -15.81 5.03 -19.07
N ALA A 9 -15.14 4.81 -17.94
CA ALA A 9 -13.68 4.90 -17.87
C ALA A 9 -12.96 3.75 -18.60
N ILE A 10 -13.61 2.58 -18.72
CA ILE A 10 -13.06 1.41 -19.42
C ILE A 10 -13.39 1.45 -20.93
N GLY A 11 -14.59 1.91 -21.32
CA GLY A 11 -15.17 1.71 -22.66
C GLY A 11 -14.56 2.47 -23.86
N GLN A 12 -13.62 3.41 -23.64
CA GLN A 12 -13.12 4.38 -24.63
C GLN A 12 -14.19 5.29 -25.33
N PRO A 13 -13.86 6.55 -25.68
CA PRO A 13 -14.83 7.52 -26.23
C PRO A 13 -14.95 7.56 -27.77
N GLU A 14 -14.28 6.68 -28.53
CA GLU A 14 -14.17 6.81 -29.99
C GLU A 14 -14.66 5.56 -30.73
N ALA A 15 -15.98 5.42 -30.87
CA ALA A 15 -16.64 4.83 -32.06
C ALA A 15 -18.16 4.83 -31.83
N ALA A 16 -18.82 5.89 -32.28
CA ALA A 16 -20.27 5.96 -32.32
C ALA A 16 -20.82 4.99 -33.38
N THR A 17 -21.24 3.80 -32.96
CA THR A 17 -22.35 2.99 -33.54
C THR A 17 -22.60 1.65 -32.83
N ASP A 18 -21.85 1.32 -31.76
CA ASP A 18 -21.97 0.07 -31.01
C ASP A 18 -22.55 0.35 -29.60
N PRO A 19 -23.35 -0.53 -28.94
CA PRO A 19 -23.64 -0.44 -27.50
C PRO A 19 -22.41 -0.23 -26.59
N ALA A 20 -21.19 -0.48 -27.07
CA ALA A 20 -19.94 -0.05 -26.42
C ALA A 20 -19.76 1.49 -26.32
N SER A 21 -20.53 2.27 -27.09
CA SER A 21 -20.57 3.74 -27.12
C SER A 21 -21.64 4.34 -26.19
N LEU A 22 -22.45 3.53 -25.51
CA LEU A 22 -23.43 4.00 -24.54
C LEU A 22 -22.70 4.70 -23.39
N ALA A 23 -23.16 5.89 -23.00
CA ALA A 23 -22.66 6.51 -21.78
C ALA A 23 -22.89 5.52 -20.62
N GLY A 24 -21.95 5.43 -19.66
CA GLY A 24 -21.97 4.34 -18.68
C GLY A 24 -23.31 4.12 -17.93
N ILE A 25 -24.13 5.17 -17.78
CA ILE A 25 -25.50 5.07 -17.23
C ILE A 25 -26.45 4.34 -18.18
N GLU A 26 -26.40 4.66 -19.47
CA GLU A 26 -27.24 4.04 -20.49
C GLU A 26 -26.88 2.56 -20.68
N PHE A 27 -25.60 2.20 -20.56
CA PHE A 27 -25.16 0.81 -20.56
C PHE A 27 -25.75 0.02 -19.38
N ILE A 28 -25.70 0.57 -18.16
CA ILE A 28 -26.32 -0.06 -16.98
C ILE A 28 -27.84 -0.20 -17.18
N ARG A 29 -28.51 0.84 -17.68
CA ARG A 29 -29.95 0.79 -17.94
C ARG A 29 -30.30 -0.30 -18.95
N TRP A 30 -29.54 -0.40 -20.04
CA TRP A 30 -29.72 -1.44 -21.05
C TRP A 30 -29.57 -2.85 -20.44
N LEU A 31 -28.54 -3.06 -19.60
CA LEU A 31 -28.34 -4.34 -18.90
C LEU A 31 -29.52 -4.69 -17.98
N GLN A 32 -30.12 -3.71 -17.31
CA GLN A 32 -31.28 -3.89 -16.44
C GLN A 32 -32.55 -4.21 -17.25
N GLU A 33 -32.83 -3.44 -18.30
CA GLU A 33 -33.99 -3.62 -19.18
C GLU A 33 -34.00 -5.00 -19.86
N HIS A 34 -32.81 -5.54 -20.16
CA HIS A 34 -32.65 -6.86 -20.80
C HIS A 34 -32.48 -8.00 -19.79
N ASN A 35 -32.69 -7.76 -18.49
CA ASN A 35 -32.57 -8.76 -17.41
C ASN A 35 -31.26 -9.55 -17.44
N LEU A 36 -30.13 -8.88 -17.70
CA LEU A 36 -28.80 -9.52 -17.84
C LEU A 36 -28.15 -9.87 -16.48
N PHE A 37 -28.95 -10.47 -15.60
CA PHE A 37 -28.55 -11.04 -14.31
C PHE A 37 -27.69 -10.12 -13.46
N LEU A 38 -28.02 -8.82 -13.43
CA LEU A 38 -27.40 -7.85 -12.55
C LEU A 38 -27.88 -8.01 -11.11
N VAL A 39 -26.92 -7.95 -10.18
CA VAL A 39 -27.18 -7.94 -8.74
C VAL A 39 -26.67 -6.60 -8.19
N PRO A 40 -27.55 -5.74 -7.65
CA PRO A 40 -27.13 -4.52 -6.99
C PRO A 40 -26.36 -4.86 -5.70
N LEU A 41 -25.37 -4.05 -5.37
CA LEU A 41 -24.48 -4.22 -4.20
C LEU A 41 -24.71 -3.14 -3.14
N ASP A 42 -25.55 -2.16 -3.43
CA ASP A 42 -25.90 -1.05 -2.56
C ASP A 42 -27.37 -0.64 -2.72
N ASP A 43 -27.89 0.04 -1.70
CA ASP A 43 -29.30 0.46 -1.66
C ASP A 43 -29.62 1.53 -2.72
N ARG A 44 -28.59 2.24 -3.19
CA ARG A 44 -28.71 3.26 -4.25
C ARG A 44 -28.59 2.70 -5.66
N ALA A 45 -28.31 1.39 -5.80
CA ALA A 45 -28.03 0.74 -7.08
C ALA A 45 -27.00 1.52 -7.92
N GLU A 46 -25.92 2.00 -7.29
CA GLU A 46 -24.78 2.58 -8.00
C GLU A 46 -23.75 1.50 -8.35
N TRP A 47 -23.64 0.47 -7.50
CA TRP A 47 -22.70 -0.62 -7.66
C TRP A 47 -23.40 -1.92 -8.02
N PHE A 48 -22.87 -2.58 -9.02
CA PHE A 48 -23.41 -3.83 -9.55
C PHE A 48 -22.34 -4.92 -9.61
N ARG A 49 -22.80 -6.15 -9.60
CA ARG A 49 -22.06 -7.31 -10.10
C ARG A 49 -22.96 -8.15 -10.98
N PHE A 50 -22.37 -8.90 -11.90
CA PHE A 50 -23.09 -9.97 -12.56
C PHE A 50 -23.33 -11.12 -11.58
N HIS A 51 -24.44 -11.84 -11.76
CA HIS A 51 -24.63 -13.14 -11.13
C HIS A 51 -23.46 -14.07 -11.53
N HIS A 52 -22.96 -14.85 -10.57
CA HIS A 52 -21.70 -15.59 -10.72
C HIS A 52 -21.65 -16.52 -11.95
N LEU A 53 -22.74 -17.22 -12.29
CA LEU A 53 -22.81 -18.07 -13.50
C LEU A 53 -22.74 -17.25 -14.79
N PHE A 54 -23.42 -16.10 -14.83
CA PHE A 54 -23.39 -15.24 -16.01
C PHE A 54 -22.03 -14.56 -16.15
N GLN A 55 -21.40 -14.18 -15.03
CA GLN A 55 -20.02 -13.70 -15.02
C GLN A 55 -19.05 -14.73 -15.62
N GLN A 56 -19.17 -16.01 -15.27
CA GLN A 56 -18.32 -17.08 -15.82
C GLN A 56 -18.51 -17.23 -17.34
N LEU A 57 -19.76 -17.18 -17.81
CA LEU A 57 -20.05 -17.18 -19.25
C LEU A 57 -19.38 -16.00 -19.96
N LEU A 58 -19.56 -14.77 -19.44
CA LEU A 58 -18.97 -13.56 -20.02
C LEU A 58 -17.44 -13.61 -20.03
N GLN A 59 -16.81 -14.17 -18.99
CA GLN A 59 -15.37 -14.37 -18.95
C GLN A 59 -14.91 -15.32 -20.06
N GLY A 60 -15.64 -16.41 -20.31
CA GLY A 60 -15.37 -17.31 -21.44
C GLY A 60 -15.46 -16.59 -22.79
N VAL A 61 -16.53 -15.82 -23.00
CA VAL A 61 -16.74 -15.04 -24.24
C VAL A 61 -15.60 -14.04 -24.45
N VAL A 62 -15.20 -13.30 -23.40
CA VAL A 62 -14.11 -12.32 -23.47
C VAL A 62 -12.79 -13.01 -23.84
N HIS A 63 -12.47 -14.15 -23.24
CA HIS A 63 -11.22 -14.86 -23.55
C HIS A 63 -11.19 -15.46 -24.96
N GLU A 64 -12.35 -15.73 -25.57
CA GLU A 64 -12.46 -16.26 -26.94
C GLU A 64 -12.47 -15.16 -28.01
N HIS A 65 -13.06 -14.00 -27.72
CA HIS A 65 -13.37 -12.97 -28.73
C HIS A 65 -12.59 -11.67 -28.59
N VAL A 66 -11.90 -11.45 -27.47
CA VAL A 66 -11.18 -10.19 -27.19
C VAL A 66 -9.69 -10.46 -27.12
N GLU A 67 -8.91 -9.62 -27.80
CA GLU A 67 -7.46 -9.76 -27.83
C GLU A 67 -6.87 -9.62 -26.41
N PRO A 68 -5.88 -10.45 -26.03
CA PRO A 68 -5.27 -10.39 -24.70
C PRO A 68 -4.75 -9.01 -24.30
N GLU A 69 -4.27 -8.21 -25.27
CA GLU A 69 -3.81 -6.84 -25.02
C GLU A 69 -4.95 -5.89 -24.67
N GLN A 70 -6.13 -6.05 -25.27
CA GLN A 70 -7.31 -5.24 -24.93
C GLN A 70 -7.81 -5.56 -23.52
N ILE A 71 -7.77 -6.84 -23.12
CA ILE A 71 -8.09 -7.27 -21.74
C ILE A 71 -7.10 -6.64 -20.75
N ARG A 72 -5.79 -6.69 -21.03
CA ARG A 72 -4.77 -6.03 -20.21
C ARG A 72 -5.02 -4.52 -20.09
N ALA A 73 -5.33 -3.86 -21.20
CA ALA A 73 -5.61 -2.42 -21.21
C ALA A 73 -6.84 -2.07 -20.36
N ALA A 74 -7.91 -2.86 -20.43
CA ALA A 74 -9.11 -2.69 -19.62
C ALA A 74 -8.81 -2.84 -18.11
N HIS A 75 -8.02 -3.83 -17.73
CA HIS A 75 -7.51 -3.98 -16.36
C HIS A 75 -6.67 -2.77 -15.91
N GLY A 76 -5.81 -2.24 -16.79
CA GLY A 76 -5.05 -1.02 -16.51
C GLY A 76 -5.94 0.21 -16.29
N HIS A 77 -6.99 0.40 -17.10
CA HIS A 77 -7.98 1.47 -16.91
C HIS A 77 -8.73 1.33 -15.59
N ALA A 78 -9.21 0.13 -15.29
CA ALA A 78 -9.90 -0.15 -14.03
C ALA A 78 -8.99 0.13 -12.84
N SER A 79 -7.73 -0.33 -12.88
CA SER A 79 -6.77 -0.11 -11.81
C SER A 79 -6.56 1.39 -11.52
N ARG A 80 -6.33 2.19 -12.57
CA ARG A 80 -6.19 3.65 -12.45
C ARG A 80 -7.44 4.31 -11.88
N TRP A 81 -8.62 3.91 -12.37
CA TRP A 81 -9.89 4.48 -11.91
C TRP A 81 -10.16 4.15 -10.44
N PHE A 82 -9.96 2.90 -10.02
CA PHE A 82 -10.13 2.49 -8.63
C PHE A 82 -9.13 3.19 -7.70
N SER A 83 -7.87 3.31 -8.13
CA SER A 83 -6.83 4.03 -7.39
C SER A 83 -7.23 5.50 -7.17
N ALA A 84 -7.71 6.19 -8.21
CA ALA A 84 -8.18 7.58 -8.12
C ALA A 84 -9.40 7.77 -7.21
N LYS A 85 -10.14 6.69 -6.90
CA LYS A 85 -11.27 6.69 -5.96
C LYS A 85 -10.88 6.25 -4.54
N GLY A 86 -9.60 5.98 -4.28
CA GLY A 86 -9.12 5.46 -3.00
C GLY A 86 -9.47 3.98 -2.74
N LEU A 87 -9.97 3.26 -3.76
CA LEU A 87 -10.32 1.85 -3.70
C LEU A 87 -9.11 0.99 -4.07
N ILE A 88 -8.11 0.99 -3.17
CA ILE A 88 -6.77 0.50 -3.50
C ILE A 88 -6.70 -1.03 -3.64
N GLU A 89 -7.52 -1.78 -2.91
CA GLU A 89 -7.57 -3.24 -3.05
C GLU A 89 -8.03 -3.66 -4.44
N GLU A 90 -9.07 -3.02 -4.97
CA GLU A 90 -9.53 -3.26 -6.33
C GLU A 90 -8.50 -2.80 -7.35
N ALA A 91 -7.87 -1.65 -7.11
CA ALA A 91 -6.81 -1.16 -7.98
C ALA A 91 -5.66 -2.17 -8.09
N LEU A 92 -5.26 -2.75 -6.95
CA LEU A 92 -4.21 -3.76 -6.87
C LEU A 92 -4.61 -5.05 -7.60
N GLN A 93 -5.82 -5.56 -7.38
CA GLN A 93 -6.34 -6.75 -8.05
C GLN A 93 -6.38 -6.56 -9.57
N HIS A 94 -6.83 -5.40 -10.05
CA HIS A 94 -6.87 -5.11 -11.47
C HIS A 94 -5.47 -4.94 -12.08
N ALA A 95 -4.52 -4.30 -11.38
CA ALA A 95 -3.13 -4.21 -11.85
C ALA A 95 -2.51 -5.59 -12.04
N LEU A 96 -2.67 -6.47 -11.05
CA LEU A 96 -2.17 -7.85 -11.11
C LEU A 96 -2.84 -8.68 -12.20
N ALA A 97 -4.17 -8.60 -12.33
CA ALA A 97 -4.90 -9.32 -13.37
C ALA A 97 -4.57 -8.82 -14.79
N GLY A 98 -4.19 -7.54 -14.93
CA GLY A 98 -3.66 -6.98 -16.19
C GLY A 98 -2.18 -7.28 -16.44
N GLY A 99 -1.48 -7.95 -15.51
CA GLY A 99 -0.05 -8.25 -15.59
C GLY A 99 0.89 -7.09 -15.26
N ASP A 100 0.38 -5.94 -14.81
CA ASP A 100 1.20 -4.78 -14.44
C ASP A 100 1.63 -4.87 -12.96
N VAL A 101 2.56 -5.78 -12.70
CA VAL A 101 3.14 -6.01 -11.37
C VAL A 101 3.84 -4.75 -10.84
N ARG A 102 4.41 -3.92 -11.73
CA ARG A 102 5.08 -2.68 -11.34
C ARG A 102 4.09 -1.69 -10.74
N VAL A 103 2.93 -1.50 -11.36
CA VAL A 103 1.86 -0.65 -10.80
C VAL A 103 1.34 -1.22 -9.49
N ALA A 104 1.18 -2.55 -9.41
CA ALA A 104 0.77 -3.21 -8.18
C ALA A 104 1.73 -2.93 -7.00
N VAL A 105 3.04 -3.04 -7.23
CA VAL A 105 4.09 -2.71 -6.24
C VAL A 105 3.99 -1.23 -5.82
N GLN A 106 3.88 -0.31 -6.78
CA GLN A 106 3.78 1.13 -6.51
C GLN A 106 2.57 1.48 -5.65
N LEU A 107 1.41 0.85 -5.89
CA LEU A 107 0.21 1.04 -5.08
C LEU A 107 0.46 0.62 -3.63
N VAL A 108 1.09 -0.53 -3.39
CA VAL A 108 1.40 -0.96 -2.02
C VAL A 108 2.42 -0.01 -1.37
N GLU A 109 3.47 0.40 -2.09
CA GLU A 109 4.47 1.33 -1.58
C GLU A 109 3.86 2.67 -1.16
N GLN A 110 2.97 3.24 -1.97
CA GLN A 110 2.33 4.53 -1.71
C GLN A 110 1.38 4.50 -0.50
N HIS A 111 0.72 3.37 -0.27
CA HIS A 111 -0.32 3.24 0.75
C HIS A 111 0.12 2.49 2.02
N ARG A 112 1.34 1.94 2.07
CA ARG A 112 1.85 1.20 3.24
C ARG A 112 1.76 2.00 4.54
N TYR A 113 2.13 3.28 4.52
CA TYR A 113 2.11 4.12 5.72
C TYR A 113 0.69 4.33 6.22
N HIS A 114 -0.27 4.56 5.32
CA HIS A 114 -1.66 4.70 5.72
C HIS A 114 -2.17 3.45 6.45
N LEU A 115 -1.83 2.26 5.95
CA LEU A 115 -2.21 1.00 6.59
C LEU A 115 -1.53 0.81 7.96
N MET A 116 -0.24 1.18 8.08
CA MET A 116 0.46 1.14 9.37
C MET A 116 -0.14 2.13 10.38
N ASN A 117 -0.35 3.38 9.96
CA ASN A 117 -0.89 4.46 10.80
C ASN A 117 -2.32 4.16 11.30
N THR A 118 -3.08 3.36 10.55
CA THR A 118 -4.46 2.97 10.91
C THR A 118 -4.56 1.53 11.46
N GLU A 119 -3.41 0.95 11.82
CA GLU A 119 -3.25 -0.38 12.40
C GLU A 119 -3.88 -1.51 11.57
N LYS A 120 -4.00 -1.33 10.25
CA LYS A 120 -4.52 -2.34 9.32
C LYS A 120 -3.44 -3.32 8.89
N TRP A 121 -2.73 -3.89 9.87
CA TRP A 121 -1.58 -4.78 9.67
C TRP A 121 -1.91 -6.02 8.85
N HIS A 122 -3.01 -6.71 9.16
CA HIS A 122 -3.46 -7.88 8.39
C HIS A 122 -3.77 -7.54 6.92
N ARG A 123 -4.25 -6.33 6.64
CA ARG A 123 -4.50 -5.86 5.27
C ARG A 123 -3.17 -5.63 4.55
N LEU A 124 -2.21 -4.97 5.21
CA LEU A 124 -0.87 -4.77 4.64
C LEU A 124 -0.16 -6.10 4.35
N GLU A 125 -0.21 -7.05 5.29
CA GLU A 125 0.35 -8.38 5.10
C GLU A 125 -0.32 -9.11 3.92
N ARG A 126 -1.66 -9.02 3.81
CA ARG A 126 -2.39 -9.59 2.68
C ARG A 126 -1.98 -8.95 1.36
N TRP A 127 -1.79 -7.64 1.30
CA TRP A 127 -1.35 -6.96 0.08
C TRP A 127 0.03 -7.42 -0.38
N LEU A 128 0.97 -7.60 0.55
CA LEU A 128 2.29 -8.16 0.22
C LEU A 128 2.17 -9.61 -0.30
N LYS A 129 1.28 -10.43 0.28
CA LYS A 129 1.04 -11.82 -0.18
C LYS A 129 0.34 -11.92 -1.53
N LEU A 130 -0.37 -10.86 -1.98
CA LEU A 130 -0.98 -10.83 -3.30
C LEU A 130 0.06 -10.55 -4.41
N LEU A 131 1.16 -9.88 -4.07
CA LEU A 131 2.23 -9.60 -5.02
C LEU A 131 3.08 -10.85 -5.28
N PRO A 132 3.65 -10.99 -6.49
CA PRO A 132 4.70 -11.97 -6.74
C PRO A 132 5.87 -11.82 -5.76
N ALA A 133 6.37 -12.94 -5.23
CA ALA A 133 7.39 -12.92 -4.17
C ALA A 133 8.71 -12.27 -4.64
N ASP A 134 9.07 -12.47 -5.90
CA ASP A 134 10.20 -11.82 -6.56
C ASP A 134 10.01 -10.31 -6.68
N ALA A 135 8.80 -9.84 -6.97
CA ALA A 135 8.50 -8.41 -7.03
C ALA A 135 8.63 -7.73 -5.66
N VAL A 136 8.19 -8.39 -4.58
CA VAL A 136 8.40 -7.91 -3.21
C VAL A 136 9.89 -7.87 -2.88
N ALA A 137 10.62 -8.96 -3.18
CA ALA A 137 12.05 -9.08 -2.91
C ALA A 137 12.93 -8.11 -3.71
N GLN A 138 12.43 -7.57 -4.83
CA GLN A 138 13.14 -6.57 -5.63
C GLN A 138 12.80 -5.13 -5.24
N SER A 139 11.72 -4.90 -4.48
CA SER A 139 11.40 -3.58 -3.93
C SER A 139 12.11 -3.38 -2.59
N PRO A 140 13.02 -2.39 -2.47
CA PRO A 140 13.65 -2.06 -1.20
C PRO A 140 12.63 -1.63 -0.13
N LEU A 141 11.59 -0.89 -0.53
CA LEU A 141 10.60 -0.36 0.41
C LEU A 141 9.68 -1.47 0.91
N LEU A 142 9.21 -2.38 0.04
CA LEU A 142 8.37 -3.50 0.46
C LEU A 142 9.15 -4.55 1.24
N THR A 143 10.41 -4.80 0.86
CA THR A 143 11.30 -5.67 1.63
C THR A 143 11.54 -5.11 3.03
N ASN A 144 11.77 -3.80 3.16
CA ASN A 144 11.92 -3.16 4.47
C ASN A 144 10.62 -3.13 5.27
N THR A 145 9.47 -3.02 4.60
CA THR A 145 8.13 -3.05 5.22
C THR A 145 7.90 -4.33 6.04
N ARG A 146 8.50 -5.45 5.64
CA ARG A 146 8.45 -6.72 6.38
C ARG A 146 9.01 -6.59 7.80
N ALA A 147 9.98 -5.70 8.04
CA ALA A 147 10.52 -5.46 9.37
C ALA A 147 9.47 -4.92 10.34
N PHE A 148 8.64 -3.98 9.89
CA PHE A 148 7.57 -3.40 10.70
C PHE A 148 6.40 -4.38 10.91
N LEU A 149 6.09 -5.22 9.92
CA LEU A 149 5.18 -6.36 10.11
C LEU A 149 5.75 -7.36 11.13
N GLY A 150 7.06 -7.61 11.09
CA GLY A 150 7.76 -8.43 12.07
C GLY A 150 7.66 -7.86 13.48
N LEU A 151 7.86 -6.55 13.64
CA LEU A 151 7.69 -5.84 14.91
C LEU A 151 6.27 -5.98 15.46
N PHE A 152 5.25 -5.86 14.60
CA PHE A 152 3.84 -6.02 15.01
C PHE A 152 3.50 -7.48 15.41
N SER A 153 4.02 -8.45 14.67
CA SER A 153 3.68 -9.88 14.83
C SER A 153 4.61 -10.67 15.75
N GLY A 154 5.64 -10.03 16.33
CA GLY A 154 6.65 -10.70 17.16
C GLY A 154 7.59 -11.63 16.38
N GLN A 155 7.73 -11.42 15.07
CA GLN A 155 8.61 -12.22 14.21
C GLN A 155 10.00 -11.57 14.13
N ASP A 156 10.83 -11.79 15.17
CA ASP A 156 12.17 -11.18 15.30
C ASP A 156 13.06 -11.35 14.06
N ARG A 157 12.91 -12.50 13.37
CA ARG A 157 13.61 -12.79 12.13
C ARG A 157 13.35 -11.72 11.06
N GLU A 158 12.10 -11.29 10.91
CA GLU A 158 11.72 -10.30 9.89
C GLU A 158 12.23 -8.90 10.24
N ILE A 159 12.30 -8.57 11.53
CA ILE A 159 12.89 -7.31 12.04
C ILE A 159 14.36 -7.19 11.63
N ALA A 160 15.09 -8.31 11.62
CA ALA A 160 16.51 -8.33 11.26
C ALA A 160 16.76 -8.47 9.75
N ILE A 161 16.02 -9.33 9.05
CA ILE A 161 16.31 -9.70 7.65
C ILE A 161 15.83 -8.64 6.67
N GLY A 162 14.59 -8.17 6.79
CA GLY A 162 13.99 -7.21 5.84
C GLY A 162 14.86 -5.97 5.63
N PRO A 163 15.37 -5.31 6.68
CA PRO A 163 16.20 -4.13 6.50
C PRO A 163 17.58 -4.42 5.89
N GLN A 164 18.14 -5.60 6.11
CA GLN A 164 19.40 -6.01 5.49
C GLN A 164 19.24 -6.22 3.98
N GLU A 165 18.17 -6.91 3.57
CA GLU A 165 17.84 -7.12 2.17
C GLU A 165 17.54 -5.78 1.47
N ALA A 166 16.75 -4.90 2.10
CA ALA A 166 16.47 -3.57 1.58
C ALA A 166 17.75 -2.73 1.36
N LYS A 167 18.68 -2.74 2.34
CA LYS A 167 19.98 -2.07 2.22
C LYS A 167 20.82 -2.62 1.06
N ARG A 168 20.82 -3.94 0.84
CA ARG A 168 21.55 -4.56 -0.27
C ARG A 168 21.02 -4.10 -1.62
N LEU A 169 19.70 -4.00 -1.79
CA LEU A 169 19.07 -3.57 -3.04
C LEU A 169 19.38 -2.12 -3.44
N VAL A 170 19.74 -1.29 -2.46
CA VAL A 170 20.05 0.13 -2.70
C VAL A 170 21.54 0.44 -2.59
N ALA A 171 22.40 -0.54 -2.32
CA ALA A 171 23.83 -0.35 -2.07
C ALA A 171 24.60 0.29 -3.24
N THR A 172 24.15 0.07 -4.48
CA THR A 172 24.76 0.62 -5.70
C THR A 172 24.09 1.90 -6.20
N ARG A 173 23.04 2.37 -5.52
CA ARG A 173 22.30 3.59 -5.91
C ARG A 173 22.94 4.82 -5.27
N SER A 174 22.71 6.01 -5.86
CA SER A 174 23.15 7.26 -5.24
C SER A 174 22.48 7.45 -3.87
N PRO A 175 23.25 7.77 -2.81
CA PRO A 175 22.73 8.03 -1.47
C PRO A 175 21.67 9.12 -1.38
N GLU A 176 21.68 10.04 -2.35
CA GLU A 176 20.78 11.20 -2.41
C GLU A 176 19.41 10.85 -2.98
N THR A 177 19.21 9.64 -3.49
CA THR A 177 17.90 9.22 -3.98
C THR A 177 16.91 9.06 -2.83
N ALA A 178 15.68 9.53 -3.03
CA ALA A 178 14.62 9.46 -2.02
C ALA A 178 14.41 8.02 -1.49
N THR A 179 14.48 7.01 -2.37
CA THR A 179 14.37 5.60 -1.96
C THR A 179 15.49 5.18 -1.01
N VAL A 180 16.75 5.58 -1.26
CA VAL A 180 17.87 5.24 -0.37
C VAL A 180 17.68 5.91 0.99
N GLN A 181 17.34 7.19 1.02
CA GLN A 181 17.12 7.94 2.25
C GLN A 181 15.99 7.31 3.09
N LEU A 182 14.88 6.93 2.45
CA LEU A 182 13.77 6.24 3.13
C LEU A 182 14.21 4.88 3.71
N VAL A 183 14.88 4.05 2.92
CA VAL A 183 15.38 2.75 3.40
C VAL A 183 16.35 2.94 4.58
N GLN A 184 17.25 3.92 4.50
CA GLN A 184 18.19 4.23 5.59
C GLN A 184 17.45 4.64 6.87
N ALA A 185 16.50 5.57 6.76
CA ALA A 185 15.74 6.09 7.89
C ALA A 185 14.90 4.99 8.54
N GLU A 186 14.08 4.28 7.76
CA GLU A 186 13.22 3.21 8.26
C GLU A 186 14.04 2.04 8.84
N THR A 187 15.16 1.68 8.21
CA THR A 187 16.06 0.64 8.75
C THR A 187 16.66 1.08 10.09
N ALA A 188 17.05 2.35 10.22
CA ALA A 188 17.60 2.85 11.47
C ALA A 188 16.62 2.72 12.64
N VAL A 189 15.31 2.87 12.39
CA VAL A 189 14.27 2.61 13.40
C VAL A 189 14.22 1.14 13.80
N SER A 190 14.13 0.23 12.82
CA SER A 190 14.08 -1.21 13.10
C SER A 190 15.34 -1.71 13.82
N GLN A 191 16.51 -1.17 13.46
CA GLN A 191 17.77 -1.43 14.17
C GLN A 191 17.78 -0.84 15.58
N GLY A 192 17.22 0.36 15.77
CA GLY A 192 17.08 0.97 17.09
C GLY A 192 16.24 0.12 18.05
N VAL A 193 15.19 -0.56 17.57
CA VAL A 193 14.44 -1.54 18.38
C VAL A 193 15.34 -2.68 18.86
N LEU A 194 16.13 -3.26 17.95
CA LEU A 194 17.06 -4.34 18.29
C LEU A 194 18.16 -3.86 19.26
N ASP A 195 18.66 -2.64 19.08
CA ASP A 195 19.65 -2.03 19.97
C ASP A 195 19.07 -1.85 21.39
N ILE A 196 17.80 -1.45 21.54
CA ILE A 196 17.12 -1.39 22.86
C ILE A 196 17.04 -2.78 23.49
N ILE A 197 16.60 -3.80 22.74
CA ILE A 197 16.52 -5.18 23.23
C ILE A 197 17.89 -5.72 23.66
N ALA A 198 18.94 -5.35 22.91
CA ALA A 198 20.33 -5.74 23.19
C ALA A 198 20.98 -4.91 24.31
N GLY A 199 20.26 -3.96 24.94
CA GLY A 199 20.82 -3.13 26.00
C GLY A 199 21.83 -2.09 25.52
N GLN A 200 21.73 -1.63 24.26
CA GLN A 200 22.59 -0.64 23.62
C GLN A 200 21.87 0.72 23.40
N PRO A 201 21.42 1.39 24.47
CA PRO A 201 20.52 2.54 24.35
C PRO A 201 21.15 3.75 23.65
N ALA A 202 22.45 4.00 23.80
CA ALA A 202 23.12 5.13 23.16
C ALA A 202 23.07 5.03 21.62
N SER A 203 23.35 3.84 21.07
CA SER A 203 23.23 3.55 19.64
C SER A 203 21.79 3.69 19.16
N ALA A 204 20.83 3.17 19.94
CA ALA A 204 19.41 3.25 19.62
C ALA A 204 18.91 4.69 19.51
N VAL A 205 19.25 5.55 20.49
CA VAL A 205 18.89 6.97 20.51
C VAL A 205 19.47 7.69 19.29
N ALA A 206 20.76 7.53 19.01
CA ALA A 206 21.42 8.19 17.88
C ALA A 206 20.79 7.80 16.53
N ARG A 207 20.48 6.51 16.33
CA ARG A 207 19.79 6.04 15.12
C ARG A 207 18.38 6.61 14.99
N ALA A 208 17.61 6.59 16.07
CA ALA A 208 16.22 7.03 16.07
C ALA A 208 16.11 8.55 15.81
N GLN A 209 16.97 9.36 16.44
CA GLN A 209 17.03 10.81 16.20
C GLN A 209 17.36 11.11 14.74
N ARG A 210 18.41 10.49 14.18
CA ARG A 210 18.76 10.68 12.77
C ARG A 210 17.64 10.22 11.81
N SER A 211 16.91 9.17 12.18
CA SER A 211 15.77 8.71 11.40
C SER A 211 14.63 9.73 11.36
N LEU A 212 14.31 10.37 12.49
CA LEU A 212 13.23 11.38 12.57
C LEU A 212 13.46 12.59 11.66
N GLU A 213 14.72 12.94 11.38
CA GLU A 213 15.12 13.99 10.43
C GLU A 213 14.88 13.60 8.96
N LEU A 214 14.91 12.30 8.64
CA LEU A 214 14.84 11.77 7.28
C LEU A 214 13.46 11.17 6.93
N LEU A 215 12.70 10.75 7.94
CA LEU A 215 11.38 10.14 7.74
C LEU A 215 10.35 11.19 7.28
N PRO A 216 9.57 10.89 6.22
CA PRO A 216 8.53 11.79 5.74
C PRO A 216 7.42 11.93 6.79
N ALA A 217 6.75 13.08 6.81
CA ALA A 217 5.70 13.37 7.79
C ALA A 217 4.57 12.34 7.79
N GLN A 218 4.24 11.73 6.64
CA GLN A 218 3.19 10.71 6.58
C GLN A 218 3.55 9.35 7.22
N ALA A 219 4.82 9.10 7.56
CA ALA A 219 5.28 7.83 8.15
C ALA A 219 5.04 7.77 9.68
N LEU A 220 3.86 8.19 10.13
CA LEU A 220 3.54 8.46 11.54
C LEU A 220 3.81 7.28 12.47
N TYR A 221 3.43 6.06 12.09
CA TYR A 221 3.72 4.87 12.89
C TYR A 221 5.23 4.66 13.08
N ILE A 222 6.03 4.78 12.03
CA ILE A 222 7.47 4.55 12.11
C ILE A 222 8.14 5.68 12.90
N ARG A 223 7.68 6.91 12.71
CA ARG A 223 8.12 8.07 13.51
C ARG A 223 7.78 7.87 14.99
N SER A 224 6.59 7.36 15.33
CA SER A 224 6.21 7.14 16.74
C SER A 224 7.07 6.07 17.40
N VAL A 225 7.40 5.00 16.67
CA VAL A 225 8.39 4.00 17.13
C VAL A 225 9.75 4.64 17.37
N ALA A 226 10.23 5.52 16.48
CA ALA A 226 11.49 6.24 16.69
C ALA A 226 11.46 7.13 17.94
N VAL A 227 10.38 7.87 18.18
CA VAL A 227 10.21 8.69 19.40
C VAL A 227 10.19 7.82 20.66
N ALA A 228 9.52 6.66 20.62
CA ALA A 228 9.53 5.70 21.72
C ALA A 228 10.93 5.17 22.00
N ILE A 229 11.72 4.85 20.96
CA ILE A 229 13.13 4.44 21.10
C ILE A 229 13.96 5.53 21.78
N VAL A 230 13.79 6.80 21.39
CA VAL A 230 14.52 7.92 22.02
C VAL A 230 14.14 8.03 23.51
N GLY A 231 12.84 8.02 23.82
CA GLY A 231 12.36 8.12 25.20
C GLY A 231 12.86 6.97 26.10
N VAL A 232 12.69 5.73 25.64
CA VAL A 232 13.14 4.53 26.37
C VAL A 232 14.67 4.49 26.48
N GLY A 233 15.38 4.80 25.40
CA GLY A 233 16.84 4.81 25.39
C GLY A 233 17.44 5.85 26.33
N LEU A 234 16.86 7.06 26.41
CA LEU A 234 17.27 8.08 27.38
C LEU A 234 16.96 7.64 28.82
N GLN A 235 15.81 7.01 29.07
CA GLN A 235 15.49 6.43 30.38
C GLN A 235 16.51 5.36 30.80
N MET A 236 16.89 4.45 29.90
CA MET A 236 17.90 3.41 30.17
C MET A 236 19.29 3.99 30.51
N GLN A 237 19.59 5.20 30.02
CA GLN A 237 20.82 5.93 30.31
C GLN A 237 20.76 6.76 31.60
N GLY A 238 19.62 6.76 32.31
CA GLY A 238 19.39 7.57 33.50
C GLY A 238 18.90 9.00 33.20
N GLU A 239 18.69 9.35 31.93
CA GLU A 239 18.28 10.67 31.47
C GLU A 239 16.75 10.80 31.35
N PHE A 240 16.02 10.27 32.35
CA PHE A 240 14.55 10.18 32.33
C PHE A 240 13.83 11.50 32.01
N LYS A 241 14.31 12.63 32.57
CA LYS A 241 13.69 13.94 32.32
C LYS A 241 13.79 14.36 30.85
N GLN A 242 14.91 14.06 30.19
CA GLN A 242 15.09 14.34 28.77
C GLN A 242 14.21 13.43 27.91
N GLY A 243 14.15 12.14 28.23
CA GLY A 243 13.26 11.19 27.55
C GLY A 243 11.79 11.61 27.63
N LEU A 244 11.34 12.07 28.80
CA LEU A 244 9.98 12.57 29.00
C LEU A 244 9.72 13.88 28.24
N ALA A 245 10.71 14.78 28.18
CA ALA A 245 10.62 16.03 27.43
C ALA A 245 10.41 15.76 25.93
N VAL A 246 11.22 14.88 25.33
CA VAL A 246 11.10 14.51 23.91
C VAL A 246 9.71 13.98 23.58
N ILE A 247 9.17 13.08 24.40
CA ILE A 247 7.82 12.52 24.19
C ILE A 247 6.77 13.63 24.26
N ARG A 248 6.83 14.49 25.29
CA ARG A 248 5.87 15.59 25.49
C ARG A 248 5.91 16.62 24.36
N GLU A 249 7.10 17.01 23.94
CA GLU A 249 7.31 17.96 22.84
C GLU A 249 6.76 17.40 21.53
N THR A 250 6.97 16.10 21.27
CA THR A 250 6.40 15.42 20.10
C THR A 250 4.87 15.47 20.10
N PHE A 251 4.22 15.20 21.24
CA PHE A 251 2.75 15.25 21.32
C PHE A 251 2.18 16.68 21.34
N ALA A 252 3.01 17.68 21.65
CA ALA A 252 2.63 19.08 21.56
C ALA A 252 2.81 19.66 20.14
N ASP A 253 3.56 18.98 19.27
CA ASP A 253 3.82 19.42 17.90
C ASP A 253 2.56 19.19 17.02
N PRO A 254 1.97 20.27 16.46
CA PRO A 254 0.77 20.18 15.63
C PRO A 254 0.98 19.45 14.29
N THR A 255 2.23 19.16 13.91
CA THR A 255 2.53 18.32 12.73
C THR A 255 2.27 16.82 12.98
N TRP A 256 2.08 16.43 14.24
CA TRP A 256 1.60 15.11 14.62
C TRP A 256 0.07 15.14 14.78
N PRO A 257 -0.66 14.11 14.34
CA PRO A 257 -2.09 14.05 14.56
C PRO A 257 -2.39 14.07 16.06
N ALA A 258 -3.36 14.88 16.46
CA ALA A 258 -3.88 14.85 17.83
C ALA A 258 -4.41 13.44 18.15
N ALA A 259 -4.09 12.97 19.36
CA ALA A 259 -4.54 11.68 19.90
C ALA A 259 -6.06 11.63 20.07
#